data_AF-A0A259ZXY2-F1
#
_entry.id   AF-A0A259ZXY2-F1
#
_cell.length_a   1.000
_cell.length_b   1.000
_cell.length_c   1.000
_cell.angle_alpha   90.00
_cell.angle_beta   90.00
_cell.angle_gamma   90.00
#
_symmetry.space_group_name_H-M   'P 1'
#
loop_
_entity.id
_entity.type
_entity.pdbx_description
1 polymer ?
#
loop_
_entity_poly.entity_id
_entity_poly.type
_entity_poly.pdbx_seq_one_letter_code
_entity_poly.pdbx_strand_id
1 'polypeptide(L)'
;MTSTGPSAFGGIAVLVIPWAGNSPQCVGAHAHSPGARCIDFALLRCTSHHRRYCVAMPWDRPSERIRDLVRQGAELIVHHESTWLDAFTTGFMQSPGMEATLVDPVLATETERAARATVVRWAMSNITDPGAPVVPALDADIVDISRDLVRRGLDDLALNSYRIGQTASWTLLVRVAFSLTSEPEELEVLLDVLARSIAEYIEGTLVLVAERVRIEREELHRGTHPQRRETLALLLEGAPVPIDRAEMRLGYSLHRTHTAVVAWSTEPGTELGHLERTIARLVERADSAAAFTIVPATATLWAWVPGDTKIDVRHLVDPIGAASDVRVAIGSPAHGPDGFRRSHTEALLTQQMLSRSPYGQQVATYDEVKLAAAMIPDRSDQFLRQTLGGLADADAALRHTVLTFVRELGSVTRTAESLHAHRNTIVRRLAQADTLLPRPLIENPVHVAVALELAHWHGPSDTHRHRSRGPSTTRD
;
A
#
# COMPACT_ATOMS: atom_id res chain seq x y z
N MET A 1 20.32 42.79 -58.94
CA MET A 1 21.61 42.65 -58.21
C MET A 1 21.44 41.48 -57.25
N THR A 2 21.73 40.26 -57.73
CA THR A 2 22.89 39.44 -57.29
C THR A 2 22.83 39.20 -55.78
N SER A 3 22.49 38.00 -55.28
CA SER A 3 23.43 36.88 -55.25
C SER A 3 22.81 35.59 -54.69
N THR A 4 23.08 34.47 -55.38
CA THR A 4 23.30 33.08 -54.89
C THR A 4 22.23 32.32 -54.05
N GLY A 5 21.62 31.29 -54.66
CA GLY A 5 21.31 30.02 -53.97
C GLY A 5 22.46 29.01 -54.13
N PRO A 6 22.24 27.68 -54.09
CA PRO A 6 21.54 26.82 -53.11
C PRO A 6 22.45 25.68 -52.59
N SER A 7 22.11 24.99 -51.49
CA SER A 7 22.65 23.65 -51.13
C SER A 7 21.65 22.91 -50.24
N ALA A 8 20.95 21.85 -50.68
CA ALA A 8 21.36 20.49 -51.06
C ALA A 8 21.62 19.55 -49.86
N PHE A 9 20.64 18.67 -49.65
CA PHE A 9 20.67 17.29 -49.15
C PHE A 9 21.89 16.79 -48.32
N GLY A 10 21.60 16.23 -47.15
CA GLY A 10 22.49 15.32 -46.42
C GLY A 10 21.66 14.33 -45.60
N GLY A 11 21.67 13.06 -46.03
CA GLY A 11 20.84 11.99 -45.49
C GLY A 11 21.22 11.54 -44.08
N ILE A 12 20.23 10.96 -43.40
CA ILE A 12 20.40 10.25 -42.13
C ILE A 12 21.21 8.98 -42.44
N ALA A 13 22.50 9.01 -42.09
CA ALA A 13 23.32 7.82 -42.05
C ALA A 13 22.86 6.95 -40.88
N VAL A 14 22.14 5.87 -41.20
CA VAL A 14 21.94 4.74 -40.28
C VAL A 14 23.31 4.07 -40.11
N LEU A 15 23.98 4.35 -39.00
CA LEU A 15 25.20 3.64 -38.63
C LEU A 15 24.81 2.28 -38.05
N VAL A 16 24.72 1.28 -38.91
CA VAL A 16 24.73 -0.14 -38.52
C VAL A 16 26.16 -0.45 -38.05
N ILE A 17 26.36 -0.59 -36.74
CA ILE A 17 27.62 -1.12 -36.20
C ILE A 17 27.51 -2.66 -36.19
N PRO A 18 28.38 -3.40 -36.91
CA PRO A 18 28.36 -4.85 -36.90
C PRO A 18 28.81 -5.39 -35.55
N TRP A 19 28.07 -6.39 -35.07
CA TRP A 19 28.37 -7.17 -33.88
C TRP A 19 29.66 -7.98 -34.13
N ALA A 20 30.79 -7.47 -33.65
CA ALA A 20 32.05 -8.21 -33.62
C ALA A 20 32.15 -8.94 -32.28
N GLY A 21 31.97 -10.26 -32.33
CA GLY A 21 32.21 -11.14 -31.18
C GLY A 21 33.66 -11.08 -30.73
N ASN A 22 33.86 -10.89 -29.43
CA ASN A 22 35.08 -11.28 -28.74
C ASN A 22 34.71 -11.57 -27.27
N SER A 23 34.56 -12.86 -26.96
CA SER A 23 34.53 -13.37 -25.59
C SER A 23 35.97 -13.47 -25.08
N PRO A 24 36.33 -12.93 -23.90
CA PRO A 24 37.57 -13.33 -23.26
C PRO A 24 37.36 -14.71 -22.60
N GLN A 25 38.14 -15.69 -23.03
CA GLN A 25 38.23 -17.01 -22.41
C GLN A 25 38.98 -16.93 -21.08
N CYS A 26 38.44 -17.56 -20.03
CA CYS A 26 39.13 -17.79 -18.77
C CYS A 26 40.22 -18.87 -18.95
N VAL A 27 41.45 -18.60 -18.48
CA VAL A 27 42.54 -19.59 -18.43
C VAL A 27 42.99 -19.77 -16.97
N GLY A 28 43.03 -21.04 -16.51
CA GLY A 28 43.68 -21.52 -15.27
C GLY A 28 42.69 -21.94 -14.17
N ALA A 29 42.21 -23.18 -14.10
CA ALA A 29 42.85 -24.42 -13.58
C ALA A 29 42.61 -24.67 -12.07
N HIS A 30 41.38 -25.10 -11.72
CA HIS A 30 41.06 -26.29 -10.91
C HIS A 30 39.53 -26.36 -10.70
N ALA A 31 38.84 -26.95 -11.68
CA ALA A 31 37.41 -27.21 -11.63
C ALA A 31 37.17 -28.61 -11.07
N HIS A 32 36.33 -28.75 -10.05
CA HIS A 32 35.44 -29.90 -9.83
C HIS A 32 34.23 -29.45 -9.00
N SER A 33 33.26 -28.80 -9.66
CA SER A 33 31.82 -28.78 -9.34
C SER A 33 31.05 -27.97 -10.39
N PRO A 34 30.07 -28.55 -11.11
CA PRO A 34 29.27 -27.81 -12.10
C PRO A 34 28.13 -27.08 -11.38
N GLY A 35 28.20 -25.75 -11.29
CA GLY A 35 27.06 -24.93 -10.83
C GLY A 35 27.39 -23.58 -10.17
N ALA A 36 28.63 -23.35 -9.72
CA ALA A 36 29.00 -22.09 -9.08
C ALA A 36 29.49 -21.05 -10.10
N ARG A 37 28.69 -20.01 -10.38
CA ARG A 37 29.23 -18.76 -10.95
C ARG A 37 29.83 -17.96 -9.80
N CYS A 38 31.16 -17.92 -9.69
CA CYS A 38 31.83 -16.91 -8.88
C CYS A 38 31.53 -15.54 -9.48
N ILE A 39 30.78 -14.72 -8.76
CA ILE A 39 30.59 -13.31 -9.09
C ILE A 39 31.70 -12.56 -8.35
N ASP A 40 32.84 -12.39 -9.01
CA ASP A 40 33.82 -11.39 -8.60
C ASP A 40 33.31 -10.01 -9.06
N PHE A 41 32.71 -9.25 -8.14
CA PHE A 41 32.34 -7.85 -8.35
C PHE A 41 33.60 -6.98 -8.22
N ALA A 42 34.44 -6.98 -9.25
CA ALA A 42 35.39 -5.90 -9.45
C ALA A 42 34.61 -4.63 -9.81
N LEU A 43 34.78 -3.58 -9.01
CA LEU A 43 34.30 -2.21 -9.22
C LEU A 43 34.41 -1.76 -10.68
N LEU A 44 33.36 -2.00 -11.48
CA LEU A 44 33.24 -1.47 -12.84
C LEU A 44 32.88 0.00 -12.76
N ARG A 45 33.92 0.82 -12.60
CA ARG A 45 33.86 2.26 -12.83
C ARG A 45 33.60 2.54 -14.31
N CYS A 46 32.55 3.33 -14.55
CA CYS A 46 32.49 4.38 -15.58
C CYS A 46 32.28 3.93 -17.05
N THR A 47 31.02 3.75 -17.45
CA THR A 47 30.61 3.83 -18.87
C THR A 47 30.46 5.30 -19.30
N SER A 48 31.53 5.80 -19.92
CA SER A 48 31.65 6.83 -20.98
C SER A 48 30.87 8.18 -21.00
N HIS A 49 29.88 8.47 -20.15
CA HIS A 49 29.23 9.81 -20.17
C HIS A 49 29.41 10.65 -18.89
N HIS A 50 29.81 10.04 -17.75
CA HIS A 50 29.98 10.73 -16.47
C HIS A 50 31.43 11.07 -16.08
N ARG A 51 32.38 10.98 -17.02
CA ARG A 51 33.83 11.15 -16.74
C ARG A 51 34.24 12.53 -16.21
N ARG A 52 33.37 13.55 -16.25
CA ARG A 52 33.70 14.91 -15.78
C ARG A 52 33.35 15.19 -14.31
N TYR A 53 32.69 14.26 -13.60
CA TYR A 53 32.28 14.47 -12.20
C TYR A 53 32.73 13.39 -11.20
N CYS A 54 33.38 12.30 -11.63
CA CYS A 54 33.90 11.29 -10.72
C CYS A 54 35.30 11.66 -10.18
N VAL A 55 35.36 12.68 -9.33
CA VAL A 55 36.46 12.78 -8.35
C VAL A 55 36.04 11.88 -7.19
N ALA A 56 36.54 10.65 -7.16
CA ALA A 56 36.44 9.83 -5.95
C ALA A 56 37.29 10.52 -4.88
N MET A 57 36.66 11.15 -3.89
CA MET A 57 37.38 11.59 -2.70
C MET A 57 38.06 10.36 -2.08
N PRO A 58 39.34 10.45 -1.67
CA PRO A 58 39.95 9.39 -0.89
C PRO A 58 39.14 9.22 0.40
N TRP A 59 38.70 7.98 0.66
CA TRP A 59 37.99 7.66 1.89
C TRP A 59 39.00 7.51 3.02
N ASP A 60 39.22 8.61 3.76
CA ASP A 60 40.15 8.61 4.87
C ASP A 60 39.60 7.79 6.04
N ARG A 61 40.36 6.76 6.41
CA ARG A 61 40.06 5.89 7.54
C ARG A 61 40.18 6.69 8.85
N PRO A 62 39.19 6.64 9.74
CA PRO A 62 39.29 7.32 11.02
C PRO A 62 40.28 6.59 11.95
N SER A 63 40.65 7.25 13.05
CA SER A 63 41.56 6.69 14.04
C SER A 63 41.02 5.39 14.64
N GLU A 64 41.90 4.57 15.23
CA GLU A 64 41.51 3.31 15.87
C GLU A 64 40.42 3.51 16.93
N ARG A 65 40.54 4.56 17.74
CA ARG A 65 39.55 4.94 18.75
C ARG A 65 38.16 5.20 18.15
N ILE A 66 38.09 5.97 17.05
CA ILE A 66 36.81 6.26 16.39
C ILE A 66 36.24 5.01 15.73
N ARG A 67 37.08 4.13 15.15
CA ARG A 67 36.63 2.84 14.63
C ARG A 67 36.01 1.95 15.71
N ASP A 68 36.58 1.96 16.92
CA ASP A 68 36.00 1.21 18.05
C ASP A 68 34.64 1.78 18.47
N LEU A 69 34.49 3.11 18.48
CA LEU A 69 33.17 3.74 18.73
C LEU A 69 32.15 3.41 17.65
N VAL A 70 32.55 3.42 16.37
CA VAL A 70 31.69 3.01 15.24
C VAL A 70 31.25 1.55 15.40
N ARG A 71 32.18 0.64 15.76
CA ARG A 71 31.86 -0.77 16.01
C ARG A 71 30.88 -0.93 17.17
N GLN A 72 31.14 -0.27 18.30
CA GLN A 72 30.26 -0.32 19.48
C GLN A 72 28.86 0.20 19.17
N GLY A 73 28.74 1.30 18.41
CA GLY A 73 27.44 1.81 17.98
C GLY A 73 26.69 0.84 17.08
N ALA A 74 27.39 0.18 16.16
CA ALA A 74 26.79 -0.84 15.30
C ALA A 74 26.35 -2.09 16.09
N GLU A 75 27.16 -2.54 17.06
CA GLU A 75 26.82 -3.62 17.98
C GLU A 75 25.58 -3.29 18.81
N LEU A 76 25.45 -2.05 19.30
CA LEU A 76 24.23 -1.61 20.01
C LEU A 76 22.98 -1.71 19.14
N ILE A 77 23.07 -1.31 17.87
CA ILE A 77 21.94 -1.39 16.94
C ILE A 77 21.51 -2.84 16.70
N VAL A 78 22.47 -3.75 16.50
CA VAL A 78 22.18 -5.18 16.23
C VAL A 78 21.75 -5.94 17.48
N HIS A 79 22.39 -5.70 18.63
CA HIS A 79 22.11 -6.43 19.87
C HIS A 79 20.90 -5.90 20.64
N HIS A 80 20.49 -4.65 20.42
CA HIS A 80 19.32 -4.03 21.03
C HIS A 80 18.30 -3.59 19.98
N GLU A 81 18.07 -4.50 19.02
CA GLU A 81 17.26 -4.28 17.83
C GLU A 81 15.89 -3.69 18.15
N SER A 82 15.18 -4.24 19.15
CA SER A 82 13.83 -3.80 19.55
C SER A 82 13.78 -2.38 20.12
N THR A 83 14.88 -1.84 20.64
CA THR A 83 14.86 -0.48 21.22
C THR A 83 15.17 0.55 20.15
N TRP A 84 16.22 0.30 19.35
CA TRP A 84 16.74 1.27 18.40
C TRP A 84 16.04 1.19 17.04
N LEU A 85 15.80 -0.02 16.50
CA LEU A 85 15.13 -0.17 15.22
C LEU A 85 13.64 0.11 15.31
N ASP A 86 12.97 -0.18 16.42
CA ASP A 86 11.54 0.13 16.56
C ASP A 86 11.32 1.66 16.61
N ALA A 87 12.19 2.38 17.33
CA ALA A 87 12.17 3.84 17.35
C ALA A 87 12.47 4.45 15.97
N PHE A 88 13.47 3.91 15.26
CA PHE A 88 13.78 4.30 13.88
C PHE A 88 12.59 4.05 12.95
N THR A 89 12.04 2.83 12.95
CA THR A 89 10.96 2.41 12.06
C THR A 89 9.70 3.23 12.33
N THR A 90 9.36 3.45 13.60
CA THR A 90 8.22 4.30 13.97
C THR A 90 8.38 5.72 13.42
N GLY A 91 9.55 6.33 13.62
CA GLY A 91 9.83 7.67 13.11
C GLY A 91 9.84 7.73 11.58
N PHE A 92 10.40 6.72 10.93
CA PHE A 92 10.43 6.57 9.48
C PHE A 92 9.00 6.46 8.90
N MET A 93 8.20 5.52 9.38
CA MET A 93 6.85 5.25 8.88
C MET A 93 5.87 6.41 9.13
N GLN A 94 6.10 7.22 10.17
CA GLN A 94 5.29 8.39 10.51
C GLN A 94 5.78 9.69 9.85
N SER A 95 6.86 9.64 9.07
CA SER A 95 7.40 10.83 8.41
C SER A 95 6.51 11.32 7.26
N PRO A 96 6.43 12.65 7.04
CA PRO A 96 5.74 13.20 5.88
C PRO A 96 6.25 12.60 4.57
N GLY A 97 5.34 12.17 3.69
CA GLY A 97 5.65 11.47 2.45
C GLY A 97 5.55 9.94 2.53
N MET A 98 5.30 9.36 3.71
CA MET A 98 5.08 7.91 3.89
C MET A 98 3.60 7.53 3.97
N GLU A 99 2.67 8.47 3.80
CA GLU A 99 1.23 8.28 4.06
C GLU A 99 0.63 7.14 3.22
N ALA A 100 1.10 6.98 1.97
CA ALA A 100 0.64 5.92 1.09
C ALA A 100 0.94 4.51 1.63
N THR A 101 2.04 4.34 2.38
CA THR A 101 2.38 3.05 3.02
C THR A 101 1.43 2.72 4.17
N LEU A 102 0.90 3.72 4.87
CA LEU A 102 0.00 3.51 6.02
C LEU A 102 -1.41 3.06 5.63
N VAL A 103 -1.75 3.20 4.34
CA VAL A 103 -3.06 2.79 3.80
C VAL A 103 -3.06 1.32 3.40
N ASP A 104 -1.95 0.82 2.84
CA ASP A 104 -1.79 -0.58 2.42
C ASP A 104 -0.93 -1.36 3.44
N PRO A 105 -1.52 -2.29 4.21
CA PRO A 105 -0.81 -3.00 5.28
C PRO A 105 0.29 -3.95 4.76
N VAL A 106 0.18 -4.45 3.53
CA VAL A 106 1.25 -5.25 2.91
C VAL A 106 2.43 -4.35 2.64
N LEU A 107 2.16 -3.21 2.00
CA LEU A 107 3.19 -2.22 1.68
C LEU A 107 3.86 -1.68 2.95
N ALA A 108 3.09 -1.41 4.02
CA ALA A 108 3.62 -1.01 5.32
C ALA A 108 4.63 -2.04 5.85
N THR A 109 4.24 -3.32 5.85
CA THR A 109 5.07 -4.41 6.38
C THR A 109 6.34 -4.62 5.57
N GLU A 110 6.24 -4.61 4.24
CA GLU A 110 7.39 -4.75 3.34
C GLU A 110 8.35 -3.57 3.46
N THR A 111 7.80 -2.34 3.57
CA THR A 111 8.58 -1.12 3.75
C THR A 111 9.33 -1.12 5.07
N GLU A 112 8.67 -1.50 6.17
CA GLU A 112 9.30 -1.66 7.48
C GLU A 112 10.44 -2.70 7.43
N ARG A 113 10.18 -3.87 6.84
CA ARG A 113 11.19 -4.93 6.70
C ARG A 113 12.41 -4.45 5.90
N ALA A 114 12.19 -3.83 4.75
CA ALA A 114 13.26 -3.31 3.90
C ALA A 114 14.07 -2.19 4.60
N ALA A 115 13.39 -1.31 5.35
CA ALA A 115 14.04 -0.25 6.12
C ALA A 115 14.94 -0.83 7.23
N ARG A 116 14.43 -1.81 8.00
CA ARG A 116 15.22 -2.51 9.02
C ARG A 116 16.40 -3.24 8.42
N ALA A 117 16.21 -4.00 7.33
CA ALA A 117 17.27 -4.71 6.63
C ALA A 117 18.39 -3.76 6.16
N THR A 118 18.02 -2.59 5.65
CA THR A 118 18.98 -1.55 5.21
C THR A 118 19.86 -1.05 6.36
N VAL A 119 19.27 -0.79 7.54
CA VAL A 119 20.00 -0.34 8.74
C VAL A 119 20.87 -1.46 9.32
N VAL A 120 20.33 -2.69 9.43
CA VAL A 120 21.06 -3.85 9.94
C VAL A 120 22.27 -4.16 9.07
N ARG A 121 22.14 -4.09 7.74
CA ARG A 121 23.27 -4.29 6.82
C ARG A 121 24.38 -3.26 7.02
N TRP A 122 24.01 -1.98 7.18
CA TRP A 122 24.97 -0.92 7.48
C TRP A 122 25.70 -1.18 8.81
N ALA A 123 24.97 -1.60 9.85
CA ALA A 123 25.54 -1.94 11.14
C ALA A 123 26.49 -3.15 11.04
N MET A 124 26.05 -4.25 10.44
CA MET A 124 26.88 -5.45 10.24
C MET A 124 28.18 -5.18 9.47
N SER A 125 28.13 -4.27 8.48
CA SER A 125 29.31 -3.83 7.75
C SER A 125 30.30 -3.09 8.65
N ASN A 126 29.80 -2.23 9.55
CA ASN A 126 30.62 -1.50 10.52
C ASN A 126 31.08 -2.35 11.71
N ILE A 127 30.43 -3.48 12.01
CA ILE A 127 30.96 -4.48 12.95
C ILE A 127 32.22 -5.14 12.35
N THR A 128 32.13 -5.51 11.07
CA THR A 128 33.18 -6.25 10.35
C THR A 128 34.37 -5.36 9.98
N ASP A 129 34.12 -4.18 9.43
CA ASP A 129 35.17 -3.24 8.97
C ASP A 129 34.79 -1.78 9.32
N PRO A 130 34.90 -1.37 10.61
CA PRO A 130 34.39 -0.09 11.09
C PRO A 130 35.01 1.12 10.38
N GLY A 131 34.15 2.06 9.98
CA GLY A 131 34.56 3.31 9.35
C GLY A 131 35.08 3.14 7.92
N ALA A 132 34.94 1.95 7.31
CA ALA A 132 35.16 1.73 5.89
C ALA A 132 33.90 2.08 5.07
N PRO A 133 34.02 2.28 3.75
CA PRO A 133 32.86 2.44 2.88
C PRO A 133 31.96 1.20 2.96
N VAL A 134 30.65 1.42 3.17
CA VAL A 134 29.66 0.34 3.18
C VAL A 134 29.21 0.06 1.75
N VAL A 135 29.27 -1.20 1.34
CA VAL A 135 28.93 -1.61 -0.02
C VAL A 135 27.41 -1.52 -0.22
N PRO A 136 26.94 -0.77 -1.24
CA PRO A 136 25.51 -0.74 -1.61
C PRO A 136 25.01 -2.13 -1.99
N ALA A 137 23.78 -2.47 -1.60
CA ALA A 137 23.21 -3.78 -1.89
C ALA A 137 21.73 -3.69 -2.27
N LEU A 138 21.31 -4.59 -3.16
CA LEU A 138 19.91 -4.87 -3.48
C LEU A 138 19.55 -6.24 -2.92
N ASP A 139 19.03 -6.26 -1.71
CA ASP A 139 18.53 -7.49 -1.09
C ASP A 139 17.15 -7.86 -1.61
N ALA A 140 16.71 -9.09 -1.32
CA ALA A 140 15.40 -9.59 -1.72
C ALA A 140 14.27 -8.64 -1.27
N ASP A 141 14.30 -8.17 -0.02
CA ASP A 141 13.30 -7.25 0.52
C ASP A 141 13.26 -5.92 -0.26
N ILE A 142 14.41 -5.38 -0.65
CA ILE A 142 14.52 -4.13 -1.44
C ILE A 142 14.00 -4.35 -2.87
N VAL A 143 14.30 -5.49 -3.47
CA VAL A 143 13.82 -5.86 -4.80
C VAL A 143 12.30 -6.01 -4.81
N ASP A 144 11.75 -6.69 -3.81
CA ASP A 144 10.31 -6.95 -3.71
C ASP A 144 9.54 -5.65 -3.44
N ILE A 145 9.96 -4.82 -2.47
CA ILE A 145 9.29 -3.52 -2.23
C ILE A 145 9.38 -2.58 -3.44
N SER A 146 10.51 -2.58 -4.17
CA SER A 146 10.66 -1.76 -5.38
C SER A 146 9.66 -2.19 -6.45
N ARG A 147 9.53 -3.50 -6.69
CA ARG A 147 8.55 -4.06 -7.63
C ARG A 147 7.12 -3.67 -7.23
N ASP A 148 6.81 -3.79 -5.96
CA ASP A 148 5.47 -3.60 -5.42
C ASP A 148 5.04 -2.13 -5.38
N LEU A 149 5.97 -1.20 -5.16
CA LEU A 149 5.74 0.24 -5.30
C LEU A 149 5.47 0.63 -6.76
N VAL A 150 6.27 0.12 -7.71
CA VAL A 150 6.08 0.41 -9.14
C VAL A 150 4.74 -0.11 -9.64
N ARG A 151 4.33 -1.31 -9.22
CA ARG A 151 3.02 -1.87 -9.60
C ARG A 151 1.83 -1.08 -9.07
N ARG A 152 2.02 -0.35 -7.97
CA ARG A 152 1.03 0.58 -7.38
C ARG A 152 1.12 2.00 -7.96
N GLY A 153 2.05 2.25 -8.89
CA GLY A 153 2.29 3.59 -9.46
C GLY A 153 2.96 4.55 -8.49
N LEU A 154 3.63 4.04 -7.46
CA LEU A 154 4.28 4.82 -6.39
C LEU A 154 5.79 4.96 -6.63
N ASP A 155 6.18 5.25 -7.87
CA ASP A 155 7.59 5.34 -8.29
C ASP A 155 8.37 6.39 -7.47
N ASP A 156 7.76 7.54 -7.20
CA ASP A 156 8.38 8.62 -6.43
C ASP A 156 8.66 8.19 -4.98
N LEU A 157 7.77 7.37 -4.40
CA LEU A 157 7.93 6.84 -3.05
C LEU A 157 9.08 5.83 -2.97
N ALA A 158 9.34 5.07 -4.04
CA ALA A 158 10.46 4.13 -4.10
C ALA A 158 11.82 4.81 -3.93
N LEU A 159 11.95 6.06 -4.38
CA LEU A 159 13.18 6.84 -4.22
C LEU A 159 13.13 7.75 -2.99
N ASN A 160 12.00 8.41 -2.73
CA ASN A 160 11.89 9.36 -1.63
C ASN A 160 11.98 8.68 -0.25
N SER A 161 11.51 7.44 -0.13
CA SER A 161 11.61 6.66 1.11
C SER A 161 13.05 6.54 1.62
N TYR A 162 14.06 6.43 0.74
CA TYR A 162 15.47 6.40 1.16
C TYR A 162 15.97 7.72 1.74
N ARG A 163 15.49 8.87 1.26
CA ARG A 163 15.84 10.19 1.82
C ARG A 163 15.21 10.39 3.19
N ILE A 164 13.96 9.97 3.34
CA ILE A 164 13.26 9.95 4.62
C ILE A 164 13.99 9.00 5.59
N GLY A 165 14.31 7.80 5.13
CA GLY A 165 15.08 6.79 5.87
C GLY A 165 16.43 7.32 6.31
N GLN A 166 17.19 7.99 5.44
CA GLN A 166 18.47 8.62 5.79
C GLN A 166 18.33 9.64 6.92
N THR A 167 17.28 10.47 6.89
CA THR A 167 17.01 11.47 7.94
C THR A 167 16.69 10.79 9.28
N ALA A 168 15.88 9.73 9.24
CA ALA A 168 15.56 8.93 10.42
C ALA A 168 16.79 8.19 10.96
N SER A 169 17.64 7.62 10.08
CA SER A 169 18.89 6.96 10.45
C SER A 169 19.89 7.95 11.05
N TRP A 170 19.98 9.17 10.53
CA TRP A 170 20.83 10.20 11.12
C TRP A 170 20.39 10.55 12.54
N THR A 171 19.08 10.72 12.76
CA THR A 171 18.52 10.99 14.10
C THR A 171 18.83 9.85 15.07
N LEU A 172 18.72 8.60 14.62
CA LEU A 172 19.11 7.42 15.40
C LEU A 172 20.60 7.46 15.75
N LEU A 173 21.48 7.65 14.75
CA LEU A 173 22.93 7.59 14.91
C LEU A 173 23.47 8.69 15.82
N VAL A 174 22.90 9.90 15.78
CA VAL A 174 23.22 10.97 16.72
C VAL A 174 22.95 10.51 18.15
N ARG A 175 21.80 9.91 18.43
CA ARG A 175 21.46 9.41 19.78
C ARG A 175 22.39 8.29 20.23
N VAL A 176 22.75 7.39 19.31
CA VAL A 176 23.73 6.33 19.60
C VAL A 176 25.10 6.93 19.92
N ALA A 177 25.59 7.89 19.13
CA ALA A 177 26.89 8.54 19.36
C ALA A 177 26.98 9.20 20.75
N PHE A 178 25.94 9.94 21.16
CA PHE A 178 25.87 10.57 22.49
C PHE A 178 25.79 9.55 23.65
N SER A 179 25.42 8.30 23.39
CA SER A 179 25.46 7.23 24.40
C SER A 179 26.84 6.58 24.57
N LEU A 180 27.75 6.78 23.61
CA LEU A 180 29.06 6.11 23.56
C LEU A 180 30.20 6.95 24.10
N THR A 181 30.15 8.27 23.93
CA THR A 181 31.21 9.18 24.40
C THR A 181 30.63 10.52 24.81
N SER A 182 31.29 11.17 25.77
CA SER A 182 31.03 12.56 26.17
C SER A 182 32.18 13.50 25.83
N GLU A 183 33.24 12.99 25.19
CA GLU A 183 34.39 13.77 24.73
C GLU A 183 34.04 14.54 23.45
N PRO A 184 34.05 15.88 23.45
CA PRO A 184 33.64 16.68 22.29
C PRO A 184 34.42 16.38 21.02
N GLU A 185 35.75 16.18 21.12
CA GLU A 185 36.60 15.91 19.95
C GLU A 185 36.30 14.52 19.34
N GLU A 186 36.09 13.50 20.16
CA GLU A 186 35.68 12.17 19.68
C GLU A 186 34.30 12.21 19.03
N LEU A 187 33.38 12.95 19.65
CA LEU A 187 31.99 13.06 19.18
C LEU A 187 31.90 13.77 17.83
N GLU A 188 32.64 14.86 17.64
CA GLU A 188 32.69 15.59 16.36
C GLU A 188 33.14 14.66 15.22
N VAL A 189 34.25 13.95 15.40
CA VAL A 189 34.80 13.06 14.38
C VAL A 189 33.89 11.84 14.16
N LEU A 190 33.31 11.29 15.21
CA LEU A 190 32.37 10.17 15.11
C LEU A 190 31.14 10.56 14.29
N LEU A 191 30.53 11.71 14.58
CA LEU A 191 29.35 12.19 13.86
C LEU A 191 29.65 12.48 12.38
N ASP A 192 30.83 13.05 12.05
CA ASP A 192 31.25 13.24 10.65
C ASP A 192 31.38 11.90 9.92
N VAL A 193 32.08 10.92 10.52
CA VAL A 193 32.26 9.58 9.94
C VAL A 193 30.91 8.91 9.71
N LEU A 194 30.00 8.97 10.67
CA LEU A 194 28.66 8.40 10.57
C LEU A 194 27.84 9.08 9.47
N ALA A 195 27.85 10.42 9.39
CA ALA A 195 27.13 11.19 8.39
C ALA A 195 27.61 10.84 6.96
N ARG A 196 28.94 10.83 6.75
CA ARG A 196 29.53 10.44 5.45
C ARG A 196 29.21 8.99 5.10
N SER A 197 29.32 8.07 6.06
CA SER A 197 29.09 6.64 5.85
C SER A 197 27.66 6.36 5.39
N ILE A 198 26.65 6.91 6.07
CA ILE A 198 25.25 6.70 5.66
C ILE A 198 24.92 7.39 4.34
N ALA A 199 25.48 8.59 4.09
CA ALA A 199 25.20 9.33 2.87
C ALA A 199 25.71 8.59 1.64
N GLU A 200 26.96 8.12 1.64
CA GLU A 200 27.51 7.36 0.52
C GLU A 200 26.82 6.00 0.32
N TYR A 201 26.50 5.32 1.43
CA TYR A 201 25.78 4.05 1.37
C TYR A 201 24.37 4.20 0.75
N ILE A 202 23.61 5.21 1.19
CA ILE A 202 22.26 5.46 0.70
C ILE A 202 22.29 5.97 -0.74
N GLU A 203 23.19 6.87 -1.11
CA GLU A 203 23.34 7.33 -2.50
C GLU A 203 23.71 6.17 -3.44
N GLY A 204 24.65 5.31 -3.04
CA GLY A 204 24.98 4.12 -3.81
C GLY A 204 23.81 3.15 -3.94
N THR A 205 23.02 2.97 -2.88
CA THR A 205 21.83 2.11 -2.90
C THR A 205 20.72 2.69 -3.77
N LEU A 206 20.51 4.00 -3.73
CA LEU A 206 19.55 4.72 -4.56
C LEU A 206 19.82 4.54 -6.05
N VAL A 207 21.09 4.53 -6.48
CA VAL A 207 21.45 4.23 -7.88
C VAL A 207 20.98 2.84 -8.30
N LEU A 208 21.17 1.84 -7.43
CA LEU A 208 20.75 0.47 -7.70
C LEU A 208 19.21 0.34 -7.73
N VAL A 209 18.53 0.97 -6.77
CA VAL A 209 17.06 0.98 -6.68
C VAL A 209 16.44 1.68 -7.89
N ALA A 210 16.97 2.83 -8.31
CA ALA A 210 16.49 3.54 -9.48
C ALA A 210 16.56 2.69 -10.75
N GLU A 211 17.64 1.94 -10.93
CA GLU A 211 17.77 0.98 -12.03
C GLU A 211 16.77 -0.17 -11.90
N ARG A 212 16.54 -0.68 -10.68
CA ARG A 212 15.53 -1.73 -10.45
C ARG A 212 14.12 -1.25 -10.78
N VAL A 213 13.76 -0.05 -10.33
CA VAL A 213 12.47 0.61 -10.63
C VAL A 213 12.29 0.77 -12.14
N ARG A 214 13.34 1.18 -12.87
CA ARG A 214 13.30 1.29 -14.34
C ARG A 214 13.01 -0.06 -15.01
N ILE A 215 13.70 -1.12 -14.60
CA ILE A 215 13.51 -2.48 -15.12
C ILE A 215 12.07 -2.96 -14.87
N GLU A 216 11.59 -2.83 -13.64
CA GLU A 216 10.22 -3.24 -13.25
C GLU A 216 9.15 -2.47 -14.04
N ARG A 217 9.35 -1.16 -14.24
CA ARG A 217 8.45 -0.33 -15.04
C ARG A 217 8.37 -0.81 -16.48
N GLU A 218 9.52 -1.12 -17.10
CA GLU A 218 9.54 -1.65 -18.46
C GLU A 218 8.91 -3.03 -18.58
N GLU A 219 9.12 -3.91 -17.58
CA GLU A 219 8.47 -5.21 -17.52
C GLU A 219 6.95 -5.09 -17.40
N LEU A 220 6.45 -4.13 -16.61
CA LEU A 220 5.01 -3.86 -16.51
C LEU A 220 4.41 -3.37 -17.83
N HIS A 221 5.14 -2.54 -18.58
CA HIS A 221 4.70 -2.09 -19.90
C HIS A 221 4.76 -3.21 -20.96
N ARG A 222 5.71 -4.15 -20.85
CA ARG A 222 5.90 -5.27 -21.79
C ARG A 222 5.10 -6.53 -21.43
N GLY A 223 4.52 -6.61 -20.23
CA GLY A 223 3.83 -7.79 -19.70
C GLY A 223 2.54 -8.16 -20.45
N THR A 224 1.93 -9.28 -20.05
CA THR A 224 0.90 -9.98 -20.83
C THR A 224 -0.43 -9.22 -20.95
N HIS A 225 -0.73 -8.26 -20.06
CA HIS A 225 -1.99 -7.49 -20.09
C HIS A 225 -1.90 -6.03 -19.57
N PRO A 226 -1.09 -5.14 -20.19
CA PRO A 226 -0.95 -3.75 -19.75
C PRO A 226 -2.28 -3.00 -19.90
N GLN A 227 -2.98 -3.28 -21.00
CA GLN A 227 -4.29 -2.71 -21.33
C GLN A 227 -5.38 -3.10 -20.32
N ARG A 228 -5.31 -4.30 -19.72
CA ARG A 228 -6.26 -4.72 -18.66
C ARG A 228 -6.04 -3.92 -17.39
N ARG A 229 -4.79 -3.79 -16.95
CA ARG A 229 -4.43 -3.03 -15.75
C ARG A 229 -4.76 -1.55 -15.90
N GLU A 230 -4.42 -0.94 -17.03
CA GLU A 230 -4.75 0.45 -17.35
C GLU A 230 -6.27 0.67 -17.33
N THR A 231 -7.04 -0.22 -17.97
CA THR A 231 -8.50 -0.13 -17.99
C THR A 231 -9.09 -0.30 -16.59
N LEU A 232 -8.56 -1.22 -15.78
CA LEU A 232 -8.98 -1.38 -14.40
C LEU A 232 -8.69 -0.11 -13.57
N ALA A 233 -7.49 0.45 -13.67
CA ALA A 233 -7.14 1.68 -12.94
C ALA A 233 -8.12 2.81 -13.25
N LEU A 234 -8.41 3.04 -14.54
CA LEU A 234 -9.39 4.04 -14.98
C LEU A 234 -10.80 3.78 -14.42
N LEU A 235 -11.26 2.52 -14.39
CA LEU A 235 -12.55 2.17 -13.78
C LEU A 235 -12.57 2.41 -12.28
N LEU A 236 -11.50 2.06 -11.57
CA LEU A 236 -11.39 2.25 -10.12
C LEU A 236 -11.31 3.74 -9.74
N GLU A 237 -10.71 4.58 -10.59
CA GLU A 237 -10.70 6.04 -10.46
C GLU A 237 -12.05 6.69 -10.82
N GLY A 238 -12.97 5.93 -11.43
CA GLY A 238 -14.26 6.45 -11.90
C GLY A 238 -14.12 7.32 -13.16
N ALA A 239 -13.06 7.12 -13.95
CA ALA A 239 -12.90 7.79 -15.22
C ALA A 239 -14.02 7.38 -16.20
N PRO A 240 -14.47 8.27 -17.10
CA PRO A 240 -15.52 7.96 -18.07
C PRO A 240 -14.99 7.04 -19.17
N VAL A 241 -15.00 5.73 -18.92
CA VAL A 241 -14.65 4.69 -19.88
C VAL A 241 -15.94 4.05 -20.43
N PRO A 242 -16.12 3.95 -21.76
CA PRO A 242 -17.25 3.22 -22.33
C PRO A 242 -17.27 1.77 -21.85
N ILE A 243 -18.40 1.33 -21.29
CA ILE A 243 -18.52 0.01 -20.61
C ILE A 243 -18.16 -1.13 -21.56
N ASP A 244 -18.65 -1.14 -22.80
CA ASP A 244 -18.36 -2.20 -23.78
C ASP A 244 -16.86 -2.35 -24.06
N ARG A 245 -16.14 -1.22 -24.12
CA ARG A 245 -14.68 -1.19 -24.31
C ARG A 245 -13.97 -1.71 -23.06
N ALA A 246 -14.49 -1.39 -21.88
CA ALA A 246 -13.95 -1.87 -20.62
C ALA A 246 -14.13 -3.39 -20.48
N GLU A 247 -15.34 -3.90 -20.71
CA GLU A 247 -15.64 -5.33 -20.67
C GLU A 247 -14.79 -6.13 -21.67
N MET A 248 -14.64 -5.64 -22.90
CA MET A 248 -13.81 -6.28 -23.94
C MET A 248 -12.34 -6.39 -23.51
N ARG A 249 -11.77 -5.32 -22.95
CA ARG A 249 -10.37 -5.30 -22.53
C ARG A 249 -10.15 -6.21 -21.32
N LEU A 250 -11.03 -6.13 -20.32
CA LEU A 250 -10.95 -6.95 -19.10
C LEU A 250 -11.26 -8.43 -19.36
N GLY A 251 -12.11 -8.73 -20.35
CA GLY A 251 -12.67 -10.07 -20.52
C GLY A 251 -13.66 -10.44 -19.42
N TYR A 252 -14.31 -9.44 -18.83
CA TYR A 252 -15.21 -9.57 -17.69
C TYR A 252 -16.43 -8.67 -17.87
N SER A 253 -17.63 -9.17 -17.59
CA SER A 253 -18.86 -8.38 -17.71
C SER A 253 -19.10 -7.56 -16.45
N LEU A 254 -19.30 -6.25 -16.61
CA LEU A 254 -19.58 -5.26 -15.57
C LEU A 254 -21.08 -5.05 -15.32
N HIS A 255 -21.95 -5.63 -16.15
CA HIS A 255 -23.42 -5.54 -16.02
C HIS A 255 -24.00 -6.54 -15.01
N ARG A 256 -23.22 -6.97 -14.02
CA ARG A 256 -23.60 -8.00 -13.05
C ARG A 256 -23.45 -7.47 -11.63
N THR A 257 -23.82 -8.29 -10.66
CA THR A 257 -23.41 -8.07 -9.27
C THR A 257 -22.00 -8.61 -9.07
N HIS A 258 -21.21 -7.86 -8.33
CA HIS A 258 -19.80 -8.13 -8.09
C HIS A 258 -19.53 -8.08 -6.58
N THR A 259 -18.79 -9.07 -6.10
CA THR A 259 -18.19 -9.03 -4.76
C THR A 259 -16.68 -9.03 -4.90
N ALA A 260 -16.04 -7.92 -4.51
CA ALA A 260 -14.60 -7.82 -4.52
C ALA A 260 -13.99 -8.53 -3.31
N VAL A 261 -12.89 -9.20 -3.54
CA VAL A 261 -12.11 -9.93 -2.54
C VAL A 261 -10.65 -9.50 -2.69
N VAL A 262 -10.04 -9.13 -1.57
CA VAL A 262 -8.60 -8.86 -1.48
C VAL A 262 -8.00 -9.96 -0.62
N ALA A 263 -7.16 -10.79 -1.22
CA ALA A 263 -6.37 -11.79 -0.51
C ALA A 263 -4.92 -11.30 -0.43
N TRP A 264 -4.32 -11.36 0.75
CA TRP A 264 -2.92 -10.95 0.93
C TRP A 264 -2.21 -11.75 2.01
N SER A 265 -0.89 -11.67 2.01
CA SER A 265 -0.04 -12.15 3.10
C SER A 265 0.94 -11.06 3.52
N THR A 266 1.30 -11.06 4.79
CA THR A 266 2.40 -10.25 5.33
C THR A 266 3.70 -11.06 5.47
N GLU A 267 3.63 -12.39 5.26
CA GLU A 267 4.78 -13.28 5.37
C GLU A 267 5.72 -13.15 4.16
N PRO A 268 7.03 -13.01 4.39
CA PRO A 268 8.02 -12.96 3.31
C PRO A 268 7.97 -14.23 2.45
N GLY A 269 8.16 -14.07 1.14
CA GLY A 269 8.25 -15.20 0.21
C GLY A 269 6.92 -15.90 -0.09
N THR A 270 5.78 -15.32 0.30
CA THR A 270 4.46 -15.88 -0.06
C THR A 270 4.33 -15.98 -1.59
N GLU A 271 4.12 -17.19 -2.09
CA GLU A 271 3.92 -17.41 -3.53
C GLU A 271 2.52 -17.00 -3.97
N LEU A 272 2.39 -16.36 -5.14
CA LEU A 272 1.11 -15.97 -5.73
C LEU A 272 0.13 -17.17 -5.83
N GLY A 273 0.63 -18.36 -6.15
CA GLY A 273 -0.18 -19.58 -6.24
C GLY A 273 -0.86 -19.97 -4.93
N HIS A 274 -0.39 -19.49 -3.77
CA HIS A 274 -1.09 -19.64 -2.49
C HIS A 274 -2.35 -18.77 -2.46
N LEU A 275 -2.23 -17.50 -2.86
CA LEU A 275 -3.37 -16.57 -2.92
C LEU A 275 -4.41 -17.02 -3.95
N GLU A 276 -3.98 -17.49 -5.12
CA GLU A 276 -4.87 -17.99 -6.18
C GLU A 276 -5.68 -19.21 -5.71
N ARG A 277 -5.06 -20.14 -5.00
CA ARG A 277 -5.76 -21.30 -4.41
C ARG A 277 -6.78 -20.88 -3.36
N THR A 278 -6.48 -19.88 -2.54
CA THR A 278 -7.42 -19.34 -1.56
C THR A 278 -8.64 -18.72 -2.24
N ILE A 279 -8.44 -17.91 -3.28
CA ILE A 279 -9.54 -17.34 -4.07
C ILE A 279 -10.34 -18.43 -4.79
N ALA A 280 -9.69 -19.43 -5.40
CA ALA A 280 -10.37 -20.52 -6.08
C ALA A 280 -11.30 -21.30 -5.13
N ARG A 281 -10.84 -21.63 -3.92
CA ARG A 281 -11.64 -22.28 -2.88
C ARG A 281 -12.83 -21.43 -2.42
N LEU A 282 -12.66 -20.10 -2.41
CA LEU A 282 -13.73 -19.17 -2.06
C LEU A 282 -14.80 -19.12 -3.16
N VAL A 283 -14.39 -19.07 -4.43
CA VAL A 283 -15.30 -19.09 -5.59
C VAL A 283 -16.09 -20.40 -5.65
N GLU A 284 -15.43 -21.54 -5.44
CA GLU A 284 -16.06 -22.87 -5.44
C GLU A 284 -17.16 -22.96 -4.37
N ARG A 285 -16.93 -22.43 -3.17
CA ARG A 285 -17.93 -22.43 -2.08
C ARG A 285 -19.07 -21.45 -2.29
N ALA A 286 -18.82 -20.36 -3.01
CA ALA A 286 -19.84 -19.39 -3.35
C ALA A 286 -20.75 -19.86 -4.51
N ASP A 287 -20.52 -21.07 -5.05
CA ASP A 287 -21.20 -21.61 -6.23
C ASP A 287 -21.26 -20.59 -7.39
N SER A 288 -20.13 -19.89 -7.57
CA SER A 288 -20.01 -18.77 -8.51
C SER A 288 -19.17 -19.17 -9.72
N ALA A 289 -19.39 -18.47 -10.83
CA ALA A 289 -18.52 -18.55 -11.99
C ALA A 289 -17.09 -18.06 -11.66
N ALA A 290 -16.12 -18.38 -12.51
CA ALA A 290 -14.73 -17.99 -12.33
C ALA A 290 -14.59 -16.48 -12.03
N ALA A 291 -13.86 -16.16 -10.96
CA ALA A 291 -13.58 -14.78 -10.57
C ALA A 291 -12.65 -14.09 -11.57
N PHE A 292 -12.84 -12.79 -11.76
CA PHE A 292 -11.87 -11.95 -12.44
C PHE A 292 -10.74 -11.58 -11.47
N THR A 293 -9.50 -11.91 -11.77
CA THR A 293 -8.36 -11.70 -10.86
C THR A 293 -7.32 -10.75 -11.43
N ILE A 294 -6.72 -9.95 -10.54
CA ILE A 294 -5.63 -9.01 -10.85
C ILE A 294 -4.60 -9.09 -9.73
N VAL A 295 -3.33 -9.15 -10.12
CA VAL A 295 -2.18 -9.15 -9.22
C VAL A 295 -1.62 -7.72 -9.16
N PRO A 296 -2.02 -6.92 -8.14
CA PRO A 296 -1.48 -5.57 -7.93
C PRO A 296 -0.06 -5.58 -7.32
N ALA A 297 0.35 -6.70 -6.71
CA ALA A 297 1.49 -6.78 -5.79
C ALA A 297 2.01 -8.21 -5.75
N THR A 298 3.20 -8.45 -5.20
CA THR A 298 3.74 -9.81 -5.08
C THR A 298 2.95 -10.64 -4.06
N ALA A 299 2.55 -10.03 -2.94
CA ALA A 299 1.82 -10.69 -1.86
C ALA A 299 0.34 -10.26 -1.75
N THR A 300 -0.26 -9.70 -2.81
CA THR A 300 -1.68 -9.32 -2.85
C THR A 300 -2.34 -9.76 -4.16
N LEU A 301 -3.55 -10.30 -4.05
CA LEU A 301 -4.40 -10.69 -5.15
C LEU A 301 -5.77 -10.02 -4.99
N TRP A 302 -6.20 -9.29 -6.01
CA TRP A 302 -7.55 -8.76 -6.11
C TRP A 302 -8.39 -9.70 -6.96
N ALA A 303 -9.63 -9.95 -6.53
CA ALA A 303 -10.58 -10.78 -7.25
C ALA A 303 -11.98 -10.17 -7.22
N TRP A 304 -12.75 -10.35 -8.30
CA TRP A 304 -14.17 -10.02 -8.35
C TRP A 304 -14.98 -11.28 -8.64
N VAL A 305 -15.75 -11.71 -7.65
CA VAL A 305 -16.64 -12.87 -7.72
C VAL A 305 -17.99 -12.41 -8.29
N PRO A 306 -18.44 -12.95 -9.44
CA PRO A 306 -19.71 -12.57 -10.03
C PRO A 306 -20.91 -13.21 -9.30
N GLY A 307 -22.03 -12.51 -9.26
CA GLY A 307 -23.30 -13.03 -8.75
C GLY A 307 -23.77 -12.37 -7.46
N ASP A 308 -25.01 -12.69 -7.09
CA ASP A 308 -25.69 -12.15 -5.90
C ASP A 308 -25.42 -12.97 -4.62
N THR A 309 -24.61 -14.04 -4.73
CA THR A 309 -24.34 -14.93 -3.60
C THR A 309 -23.59 -14.17 -2.51
N LYS A 310 -24.23 -14.04 -1.34
CA LYS A 310 -23.58 -13.51 -0.16
C LYS A 310 -22.55 -14.53 0.32
N ILE A 311 -21.28 -14.13 0.32
CA ILE A 311 -20.19 -14.97 0.78
C ILE A 311 -20.28 -15.07 2.31
N ASP A 312 -20.62 -16.26 2.83
CA ASP A 312 -20.66 -16.49 4.27
C ASP A 312 -19.26 -16.83 4.80
N VAL A 313 -18.69 -15.89 5.55
CA VAL A 313 -17.36 -15.99 6.19
C VAL A 313 -17.24 -17.23 7.07
N ARG A 314 -18.32 -17.66 7.73
CA ARG A 314 -18.29 -18.79 8.68
C ARG A 314 -17.91 -20.10 8.01
N HIS A 315 -18.27 -20.26 6.74
CA HIS A 315 -17.90 -21.41 5.92
C HIS A 315 -16.49 -21.29 5.29
N LEU A 316 -15.83 -20.14 5.48
CA LEU A 316 -14.49 -19.83 4.97
C LEU A 316 -13.41 -19.87 6.06
N VAL A 317 -13.77 -19.74 7.35
CA VAL A 317 -12.81 -19.72 8.48
C VAL A 317 -12.06 -21.05 8.62
N ASP A 318 -12.72 -22.21 8.60
CA ASP A 318 -12.05 -23.51 8.76
C ASP A 318 -11.01 -23.85 7.65
N PRO A 319 -11.30 -23.64 6.36
CA PRO A 319 -10.37 -23.98 5.26
C PRO A 319 -9.30 -22.91 4.98
N ILE A 320 -9.53 -21.64 5.35
CA ILE A 320 -8.53 -20.56 5.29
C ILE A 320 -7.68 -20.56 6.57
N GLY A 321 -8.30 -20.89 7.72
CA GLY A 321 -7.66 -21.15 9.02
C GLY A 321 -6.53 -22.18 8.97
N ALA A 322 -6.60 -23.12 8.02
CA ALA A 322 -5.55 -24.11 7.79
C ALA A 322 -4.40 -23.61 6.90
N ALA A 323 -4.53 -22.45 6.26
CA ALA A 323 -3.46 -21.75 5.53
C ALA A 323 -2.92 -20.62 6.43
N SER A 324 -1.76 -20.85 7.02
CA SER A 324 -1.28 -20.15 8.22
C SER A 324 -0.85 -18.68 8.05
N ASP A 325 -1.01 -18.09 6.87
CA ASP A 325 -0.42 -16.77 6.52
C ASP A 325 -1.32 -15.87 5.65
N VAL A 326 -2.35 -16.41 5.00
CA VAL A 326 -3.21 -15.64 4.10
C VAL A 326 -4.39 -15.00 4.83
N ARG A 327 -4.59 -13.70 4.60
CA ARG A 327 -5.76 -12.95 5.04
C ARG A 327 -6.65 -12.60 3.85
N VAL A 328 -7.95 -12.50 4.08
CA VAL A 328 -8.98 -12.26 3.07
C VAL A 328 -9.97 -11.21 3.55
N ALA A 329 -10.13 -10.16 2.74
CA ALA A 329 -11.05 -9.06 2.98
C ALA A 329 -12.10 -9.02 1.87
N ILE A 330 -13.36 -8.93 2.24
CA ILE A 330 -14.49 -9.10 1.32
C ILE A 330 -15.36 -7.83 1.35
N GLY A 331 -15.58 -7.22 0.19
CA GLY A 331 -16.51 -6.10 0.03
C GLY A 331 -17.98 -6.53 0.04
N SER A 332 -18.91 -5.58 -0.04
CA SER A 332 -20.33 -5.93 -0.19
C SER A 332 -20.66 -6.26 -1.66
N PRO A 333 -21.62 -7.16 -1.94
CA PRO A 333 -22.14 -7.36 -3.28
C PRO A 333 -22.75 -6.06 -3.84
N ALA A 334 -22.40 -5.72 -5.07
CA ALA A 334 -22.86 -4.49 -5.70
C ALA A 334 -22.99 -4.61 -7.23
N HIS A 335 -24.05 -4.02 -7.78
CA HIS A 335 -24.37 -4.11 -9.21
C HIS A 335 -23.70 -3.03 -10.06
N GLY A 336 -23.31 -3.38 -11.28
CA GLY A 336 -22.84 -2.45 -12.30
C GLY A 336 -21.39 -2.00 -12.13
N PRO A 337 -20.89 -1.11 -13.02
CA PRO A 337 -19.52 -0.57 -12.93
C PRO A 337 -19.25 0.19 -11.61
N ASP A 338 -20.23 0.95 -11.13
CA ASP A 338 -20.12 1.61 -9.82
C ASP A 338 -20.08 0.60 -8.67
N GLY A 339 -20.83 -0.50 -8.79
CA GLY A 339 -20.79 -1.58 -7.83
C GLY A 339 -19.45 -2.31 -7.81
N PHE A 340 -18.88 -2.59 -8.99
CA PHE A 340 -17.54 -3.15 -9.16
C PHE A 340 -16.48 -2.34 -8.40
N ARG A 341 -16.49 -1.02 -8.56
CA ARG A 341 -15.59 -0.08 -7.85
C ARG A 341 -15.89 -0.01 -6.36
N ARG A 342 -17.17 0.12 -5.98
CA ARG A 342 -17.59 0.24 -4.58
C ARG A 342 -17.17 -0.98 -3.77
N SER A 343 -17.44 -2.18 -4.28
CA SER A 343 -17.09 -3.42 -3.61
C SER A 343 -15.59 -3.52 -3.38
N HIS A 344 -14.76 -3.09 -4.35
CA HIS A 344 -13.31 -3.06 -4.20
C HIS A 344 -12.84 -2.08 -3.12
N THR A 345 -13.37 -0.85 -3.11
CA THR A 345 -13.07 0.14 -2.07
C THR A 345 -13.44 -0.38 -0.67
N GLU A 346 -14.59 -1.05 -0.55
CA GLU A 346 -15.03 -1.69 0.70
C GLU A 346 -14.11 -2.85 1.12
N ALA A 347 -13.64 -3.66 0.17
CA ALA A 347 -12.67 -4.72 0.44
C ALA A 347 -11.32 -4.16 0.92
N LEU A 348 -10.82 -3.06 0.35
CA LEU A 348 -9.60 -2.37 0.82
C LEU A 348 -9.77 -1.79 2.24
N LEU A 349 -10.91 -1.19 2.54
CA LEU A 349 -11.21 -0.73 3.91
C LEU A 349 -11.25 -1.90 4.89
N THR A 350 -11.82 -3.03 4.45
CA THR A 350 -11.85 -4.27 5.24
C THR A 350 -10.46 -4.82 5.47
N GLN A 351 -9.57 -4.78 4.45
CA GLN A 351 -8.17 -5.15 4.59
C GLN A 351 -7.44 -4.28 5.62
N GLN A 352 -7.65 -2.96 5.56
CA GLN A 352 -7.05 -2.01 6.49
C GLN A 352 -7.49 -2.29 7.94
N MET A 353 -8.77 -2.55 8.16
CA MET A 353 -9.31 -2.88 9.48
C MET A 353 -8.81 -4.24 9.98
N LEU A 354 -8.81 -5.25 9.11
CA LEU A 354 -8.37 -6.59 9.46
C LEU A 354 -6.89 -6.64 9.85
N SER A 355 -6.07 -5.79 9.22
CA SER A 355 -4.63 -5.70 9.51
C SER A 355 -4.33 -5.04 10.86
N ARG A 356 -5.26 -4.24 11.38
CA ARG A 356 -5.19 -3.62 12.72
C ARG A 356 -5.85 -4.48 13.80
N SER A 357 -6.47 -5.61 13.43
CA SER A 357 -7.18 -6.46 14.39
C SER A 357 -6.17 -7.21 15.28
N PRO A 358 -6.25 -7.06 16.62
CA PRO A 358 -5.38 -7.77 17.54
C PRO A 358 -5.76 -9.25 17.69
N TYR A 359 -6.91 -9.66 17.17
CA TYR A 359 -7.49 -11.00 17.40
C TYR A 359 -7.10 -12.03 16.35
N GLY A 360 -6.10 -11.73 15.49
CA GLY A 360 -5.58 -12.69 14.51
C GLY A 360 -6.62 -13.16 13.48
N GLN A 361 -7.69 -12.40 13.29
CA GLN A 361 -8.74 -12.76 12.34
C GLN A 361 -8.17 -12.76 10.91
N GLN A 362 -8.36 -13.88 10.20
CA GLN A 362 -7.85 -14.05 8.83
C GLN A 362 -8.86 -13.64 7.77
N VAL A 363 -10.16 -13.71 8.04
CA VAL A 363 -11.21 -13.39 7.06
C VAL A 363 -12.19 -12.40 7.66
N ALA A 364 -12.50 -11.33 6.94
CA ALA A 364 -13.52 -10.37 7.32
C ALA A 364 -14.31 -9.86 6.11
N THR A 365 -15.56 -9.48 6.36
CA THR A 365 -16.41 -8.76 5.41
C THR A 365 -16.55 -7.30 5.79
N TYR A 366 -16.85 -6.47 4.80
CA TYR A 366 -17.18 -5.07 5.02
C TYR A 366 -18.34 -4.91 6.00
N ASP A 367 -19.31 -5.82 5.98
CA ASP A 367 -20.43 -5.85 6.90
C ASP A 367 -20.04 -5.91 8.38
N GLU A 368 -18.94 -6.60 8.70
CA GLU A 368 -18.41 -6.73 10.06
C GLU A 368 -17.63 -5.49 10.50
N VAL A 369 -16.96 -4.81 9.56
CA VAL A 369 -16.08 -3.67 9.87
C VAL A 369 -16.71 -2.30 9.58
N LYS A 370 -17.86 -2.24 8.90
CA LYS A 370 -18.45 -0.99 8.39
C LYS A 370 -18.65 0.08 9.47
N LEU A 371 -18.96 -0.31 10.71
CA LEU A 371 -19.09 0.63 11.82
C LEU A 371 -17.76 1.30 12.15
N ALA A 372 -16.69 0.51 12.30
CA ALA A 372 -15.36 1.02 12.57
C ALA A 372 -14.84 1.85 11.38
N ALA A 373 -15.12 1.41 10.15
CA ALA A 373 -14.79 2.14 8.94
C ALA A 373 -15.50 3.50 8.82
N ALA A 374 -16.72 3.63 9.36
CA ALA A 374 -17.47 4.89 9.37
C ALA A 374 -16.87 5.98 10.28
N MET A 375 -16.03 5.58 11.24
CA MET A 375 -15.32 6.50 12.13
C MET A 375 -14.07 7.11 11.47
N ILE A 376 -13.71 6.66 10.26
CA ILE A 376 -12.68 7.32 9.44
C ILE A 376 -13.29 8.61 8.85
N PRO A 377 -12.59 9.75 8.94
CA PRO A 377 -13.01 10.99 8.28
C PRO A 377 -13.43 10.79 6.82
N ASP A 378 -14.44 11.52 6.35
CA ASP A 378 -14.99 11.52 4.98
C ASP A 378 -15.77 10.26 4.54
N ARG A 379 -16.07 9.31 5.44
CA ARG A 379 -16.79 8.06 5.10
C ARG A 379 -18.18 7.93 5.74
N SER A 380 -18.64 8.93 6.48
CA SER A 380 -19.92 8.94 7.19
C SER A 380 -21.14 8.86 6.25
N ASP A 381 -21.14 9.60 5.13
CA ASP A 381 -22.28 9.63 4.19
C ASP A 381 -22.61 8.26 3.56
N GLN A 382 -21.58 7.47 3.25
CA GLN A 382 -21.75 6.13 2.70
C GLN A 382 -22.34 5.19 3.75
N PHE A 383 -21.78 5.24 4.97
CA PHE A 383 -22.26 4.46 6.10
C PHE A 383 -23.73 4.75 6.43
N LEU A 384 -24.13 6.03 6.41
CA LEU A 384 -25.51 6.45 6.62
C LEU A 384 -26.46 5.81 5.60
N ARG A 385 -26.17 5.93 4.30
CA ARG A 385 -27.01 5.39 3.22
C ARG A 385 -27.15 3.86 3.29
N GLN A 386 -26.05 3.14 3.55
CA GLN A 386 -26.07 1.67 3.61
C GLN A 386 -26.73 1.12 4.87
N THR A 387 -26.65 1.86 5.97
CA THR A 387 -27.21 1.40 7.24
C THR A 387 -28.68 1.75 7.38
N LEU A 388 -29.08 2.94 6.92
CA LEU A 388 -30.45 3.44 7.07
C LEU A 388 -31.32 3.16 5.84
N GLY A 389 -30.74 2.98 4.64
CA GLY A 389 -31.52 2.79 3.41
C GLY A 389 -32.55 3.90 3.23
N GLY A 390 -33.81 3.51 2.99
CA GLY A 390 -34.92 4.47 2.85
C GLY A 390 -35.25 5.24 4.13
N LEU A 391 -34.80 4.77 5.30
CA LEU A 391 -34.98 5.48 6.58
C LEU A 391 -34.14 6.76 6.63
N ALA A 392 -33.05 6.84 5.86
CA ALA A 392 -32.21 8.04 5.78
C ALA A 392 -33.03 9.26 5.35
N ASP A 393 -33.93 9.08 4.39
CA ASP A 393 -34.74 10.14 3.76
C ASP A 393 -36.14 10.27 4.38
N ALA A 394 -36.48 9.45 5.38
CA ALA A 394 -37.79 9.44 6.00
C ALA A 394 -38.11 10.71 6.80
N ASP A 395 -39.33 10.84 7.32
CA ASP A 395 -39.69 11.99 8.14
C ASP A 395 -38.86 12.04 9.45
N ALA A 396 -38.51 13.25 9.89
CA ALA A 396 -37.66 13.46 11.06
C ALA A 396 -38.27 12.85 12.33
N ALA A 397 -39.60 12.86 12.45
CA ALA A 397 -40.31 12.21 13.55
C ALA A 397 -40.13 10.69 13.58
N LEU A 398 -40.01 10.04 12.41
CA LEU A 398 -39.77 8.61 12.31
C LEU A 398 -38.33 8.28 12.72
N ARG A 399 -37.34 9.01 12.18
CA ARG A 399 -35.92 8.88 12.58
C ARG A 399 -35.72 9.12 14.08
N HIS A 400 -36.35 10.16 14.63
CA HIS A 400 -36.28 10.48 16.06
C HIS A 400 -36.92 9.37 16.91
N THR A 401 -38.02 8.77 16.45
CA THR A 401 -38.65 7.65 17.18
C THR A 401 -37.73 6.45 17.27
N VAL A 402 -37.04 6.09 16.19
CA VAL A 402 -36.08 4.98 16.16
C VAL A 402 -34.84 5.30 17.00
N LEU A 403 -34.30 6.51 16.90
CA LEU A 403 -33.14 6.93 17.69
C LEU A 403 -33.45 6.87 19.20
N THR A 404 -34.59 7.40 19.63
CA THR A 404 -35.02 7.34 21.02
C THR A 404 -35.27 5.90 21.47
N PHE A 405 -35.83 5.04 20.61
CA PHE A 405 -35.99 3.62 20.93
C PHE A 405 -34.66 2.91 21.22
N VAL A 406 -33.64 3.20 20.41
CA VAL A 406 -32.32 2.60 20.60
C VAL A 406 -31.60 3.19 21.82
N ARG A 407 -31.72 4.51 22.07
CA ARG A 407 -31.23 5.14 23.32
C ARG A 407 -31.87 4.54 24.58
N GLU A 408 -33.13 4.14 24.48
CA GLU A 408 -33.87 3.44 25.54
C GLU A 408 -33.61 1.93 25.57
N LEU A 409 -32.55 1.45 24.92
CA LEU A 409 -32.13 0.03 24.88
C LEU A 409 -33.23 -0.92 24.40
N GLY A 410 -34.05 -0.46 23.44
CA GLY A 410 -35.10 -1.28 22.83
C GLY A 410 -36.40 -1.37 23.63
N SER A 411 -36.62 -0.51 24.63
CA SER A 411 -37.87 -0.51 25.41
C SER A 411 -38.94 0.40 24.81
N VAL A 412 -39.96 -0.22 24.19
CA VAL A 412 -41.12 0.50 23.63
C VAL A 412 -41.81 1.38 24.68
N THR A 413 -41.90 0.92 25.93
CA THR A 413 -42.57 1.66 27.02
C THR A 413 -41.79 2.92 27.38
N ARG A 414 -40.47 2.79 27.59
CA ARG A 414 -39.63 3.97 27.91
C ARG A 414 -39.56 4.94 26.73
N THR A 415 -39.55 4.44 25.50
CA THR A 415 -39.63 5.29 24.30
C THR A 415 -40.95 6.05 24.22
N ALA A 416 -42.07 5.41 24.55
CA ALA A 416 -43.39 6.02 24.56
C ALA A 416 -43.47 7.13 25.61
N GLU A 417 -42.92 6.90 26.81
CA GLU A 417 -42.80 7.89 27.87
C GLU A 417 -41.91 9.07 27.44
N SER A 418 -40.68 8.81 26.97
CA SER A 418 -39.73 9.84 26.52
C SER A 418 -40.28 10.69 25.37
N LEU A 419 -41.05 10.10 24.44
CA LEU A 419 -41.65 10.81 23.30
C LEU A 419 -43.06 11.35 23.57
N HIS A 420 -43.60 11.18 24.78
CA HIS A 420 -44.96 11.55 25.16
C HIS A 420 -46.02 11.02 24.16
N ALA A 421 -45.79 9.80 23.66
CA ALA A 421 -46.61 9.16 22.64
C ALA A 421 -47.24 7.87 23.18
N HIS A 422 -48.40 7.48 22.65
CA HIS A 422 -48.99 6.20 23.02
C HIS A 422 -48.12 5.02 22.54
N ARG A 423 -48.03 3.94 23.34
CA ARG A 423 -47.25 2.72 23.03
C ARG A 423 -47.48 2.20 21.61
N ASN A 424 -48.74 2.15 21.17
CA ASN A 424 -49.12 1.67 19.83
C ASN A 424 -48.55 2.55 18.70
N THR A 425 -48.38 3.85 18.94
CA THR A 425 -47.76 4.76 17.97
C THR A 425 -46.29 4.42 17.78
N ILE A 426 -45.57 4.08 18.85
CA ILE A 426 -44.17 3.63 18.79
C ILE A 426 -44.06 2.32 18.02
N VAL A 427 -44.88 1.31 18.35
CA VAL A 427 -44.88 0.02 17.65
C VAL A 427 -45.12 0.20 16.15
N ARG A 428 -46.11 1.01 15.77
CA ARG A 428 -46.40 1.28 14.35
C ARG A 428 -45.23 1.97 13.64
N ARG A 429 -44.57 2.93 14.29
CA ARG A 429 -43.42 3.63 13.72
C ARG A 429 -42.20 2.71 13.60
N LEU A 430 -41.95 1.83 14.57
CA LEU A 430 -40.87 0.84 14.47
C LEU A 430 -41.11 -0.15 13.33
N ALA A 431 -42.35 -0.65 13.19
CA ALA A 431 -42.72 -1.51 12.05
C ALA A 431 -42.54 -0.79 10.71
N GLN A 432 -42.91 0.50 10.64
CA GLN A 432 -42.66 1.32 9.45
C GLN A 432 -41.16 1.49 9.19
N ALA A 433 -40.34 1.74 10.21
CA ALA A 433 -38.90 1.85 10.06
C ALA A 433 -38.25 0.56 9.53
N ASP A 434 -38.68 -0.61 10.04
CA ASP A 434 -38.19 -1.92 9.57
C ASP A 434 -38.47 -2.14 8.07
N THR A 435 -39.56 -1.60 7.52
CA THR A 435 -39.83 -1.70 6.07
C THR A 435 -38.90 -0.83 5.22
N LEU A 436 -38.27 0.19 5.80
CA LEU A 436 -37.38 1.13 5.11
C LEU A 436 -35.90 0.78 5.29
N LEU A 437 -35.56 0.04 6.34
CA LEU A 437 -34.20 -0.39 6.63
C LEU A 437 -33.77 -1.51 5.66
N PRO A 438 -32.50 -1.52 5.19
CA PRO A 438 -31.97 -2.63 4.40
C PRO A 438 -31.90 -3.96 5.16
N ARG A 439 -31.90 -3.91 6.50
CA ARG A 439 -31.97 -5.07 7.40
C ARG A 439 -32.86 -4.74 8.60
N PRO A 440 -33.59 -5.72 9.16
CA PRO A 440 -34.42 -5.50 10.35
C PRO A 440 -33.62 -4.86 11.50
N LEU A 441 -34.25 -3.93 12.22
CA LEU A 441 -33.63 -3.19 13.31
C LEU A 441 -33.05 -4.11 14.39
N ILE A 442 -33.74 -5.22 14.68
CA ILE A 442 -33.34 -6.20 15.69
C ILE A 442 -32.04 -6.93 15.32
N GLU A 443 -31.73 -7.05 14.03
CA GLU A 443 -30.51 -7.72 13.54
C GLU A 443 -29.32 -6.76 13.47
N ASN A 444 -29.56 -5.45 13.48
CA ASN A 444 -28.51 -4.44 13.31
C ASN A 444 -28.67 -3.18 14.21
N PRO A 445 -29.00 -3.32 15.51
CA PRO A 445 -29.42 -2.18 16.33
C PRO A 445 -28.28 -1.16 16.55
N VAL A 446 -27.05 -1.64 16.74
CA VAL A 446 -25.88 -0.78 17.03
C VAL A 446 -25.52 0.11 15.84
N HIS A 447 -25.47 -0.45 14.64
CA HIS A 447 -25.13 0.36 13.45
C HIS A 447 -26.24 1.37 13.16
N VAL A 448 -27.52 0.99 13.29
CA VAL A 448 -28.64 1.93 13.13
C VAL A 448 -28.57 3.04 14.17
N ALA A 449 -28.20 2.73 15.43
CA ALA A 449 -27.97 3.73 16.47
C ALA A 449 -26.93 4.77 16.03
N VAL A 450 -25.74 4.29 15.66
CA VAL A 450 -24.61 5.16 15.31
C VAL A 450 -24.91 5.96 14.05
N ALA A 451 -25.58 5.36 13.06
CA ALA A 451 -26.00 6.08 11.86
C ALA A 451 -27.03 7.18 12.17
N LEU A 452 -28.01 6.91 13.03
CA LEU A 452 -28.98 7.93 13.44
C LEU A 452 -28.35 9.04 14.30
N GLU A 453 -27.38 8.71 15.17
CA GLU A 453 -26.59 9.71 15.89
C GLU A 453 -25.78 10.58 14.93
N LEU A 454 -25.05 9.97 13.99
CA LEU A 454 -24.30 10.71 12.97
C LEU A 454 -25.23 11.63 12.16
N ALA A 455 -26.36 11.13 11.68
CA ALA A 455 -27.34 11.94 10.94
C ALA A 455 -27.95 13.07 11.80
N HIS A 456 -28.13 12.84 13.10
CA HIS A 456 -28.64 13.85 14.03
C HIS A 456 -27.66 15.03 14.19
N TRP A 457 -26.36 14.76 14.25
CA TRP A 457 -25.32 15.77 14.43
C TRP A 457 -24.85 16.42 13.12
N HIS A 458 -24.96 15.74 11.98
CA HIS A 458 -24.53 16.27 10.67
C HIS A 458 -25.60 17.08 9.93
N GLY A 459 -26.86 17.06 10.40
CA GLY A 459 -27.99 17.72 9.72
C GLY A 459 -28.29 17.13 8.32
N PRO A 460 -29.40 17.48 7.66
CA PRO A 460 -29.60 17.10 6.27
C PRO A 460 -28.51 17.77 5.42
N SER A 461 -27.53 16.99 4.97
CA SER A 461 -26.38 17.46 4.20
C SER A 461 -26.84 18.32 3.01
N ASP A 462 -26.34 19.55 2.98
CA ASP A 462 -26.45 20.55 1.90
C ASP A 462 -25.75 20.02 0.63
N THR A 463 -26.33 18.98 0.03
CA THR A 463 -25.81 18.21 -1.11
C THR A 463 -25.88 19.00 -2.43
N HIS A 464 -26.26 20.28 -2.40
CA HIS A 464 -26.36 21.13 -3.59
C HIS A 464 -25.32 22.25 -3.70
N ARG A 465 -24.46 22.53 -2.70
CA ARG A 465 -23.53 23.69 -2.79
C ARG A 465 -22.18 23.45 -3.48
N HIS A 466 -21.79 22.20 -3.77
CA HIS A 466 -20.50 21.94 -4.44
C HIS A 466 -20.56 21.83 -5.98
N ARG A 467 -21.72 22.06 -6.62
CA ARG A 467 -21.84 22.06 -8.10
C ARG A 467 -22.08 23.44 -8.76
N SER A 468 -22.00 24.55 -8.04
CA SER A 468 -22.18 25.88 -8.64
C SER A 468 -21.22 26.92 -8.09
N ARG A 469 -19.93 26.78 -8.41
CA ARG A 469 -19.03 27.94 -8.59
C ARG A 469 -18.40 27.84 -9.97
N GLY A 470 -19.21 28.14 -10.99
CA GLY A 470 -18.68 28.58 -12.27
C GLY A 470 -18.01 29.94 -12.10
N PRO A 471 -17.03 30.29 -12.96
CA PRO A 471 -16.26 31.52 -12.82
C PRO A 471 -17.19 32.72 -13.06
N SER A 472 -17.39 33.55 -12.03
CA SER A 472 -18.01 34.85 -12.18
C SER A 472 -17.08 35.75 -12.97
N THR A 473 -17.45 36.02 -14.22
CA THR A 473 -16.90 37.11 -15.02
C THR A 473 -17.16 38.44 -14.31
N THR A 474 -16.12 39.06 -13.77
CA THR A 474 -16.12 40.50 -13.50
C THR A 474 -15.68 41.23 -14.76
N ARG A 475 -16.65 41.88 -15.41
CA ARG A 475 -16.43 43.08 -16.22
C ARG A 475 -16.56 44.29 -15.30
N ASP A 476 -15.77 45.29 -15.64
CA ASP A 476 -15.64 46.66 -15.12
C ASP A 476 -14.59 46.87 -14.03
#